data_AF-A0A7K2QI72-F1
#
_entry.id   AF-A0A7K2QI72-F1
#
_cell.length_a   1.000
_cell.length_b   1.000
_cell.length_c   1.000
_cell.angle_alpha   90.00
_cell.angle_beta   90.00
_cell.angle_gamma   90.00
#
_symmetry.space_group_name_H-M   'P 1'
#
loop_
_entity.id
_entity.type
_entity.pdbx_description
1 polymer ?
#
loop_
_entity_poly.entity_id
_entity_poly.type
_entity_poly.pdbx_seq_one_letter_code
_entity_poly.pdbx_strand_id
1 'polypeptide(L)' 'MPIFTSHDGTELAYHVKGEGEPLVCLPGGAMRASAYLGDLGGLTAGRRLVLLDLRGTGDSQVPADESTYR' A
#
# COMPACT_ATOMS: atom_id res chain seq x y z
N MET A 1 9.12 3.11 6.30
CA MET A 1 8.16 2.35 5.49
C MET A 1 8.43 0.87 5.72
N PRO A 2 7.51 0.13 6.35
CA PRO A 2 7.71 -1.29 6.57
C PRO A 2 7.42 -2.09 5.30
N ILE A 3 8.05 -3.25 5.18
CA ILE A 3 7.87 -4.22 4.11
C ILE A 3 7.42 -5.52 4.76
N PHE A 4 6.52 -6.24 4.10
CA PHE A 4 6.14 -7.59 4.48
C PHE A 4 6.18 -8.52 3.27
N THR A 5 6.46 -9.80 3.52
CA THR A 5 6.46 -10.83 2.48
C THR A 5 5.03 -11.35 2.27
N SER A 6 4.54 -11.28 1.04
CA SER A 6 3.25 -11.86 0.66
C SER A 6 3.34 -13.39 0.55
N HIS A 7 2.19 -14.05 0.45
CA HIS A 7 2.04 -15.50 0.36
C HIS A 7 2.84 -16.18 -0.77
N ASP A 8 3.16 -15.46 -1.84
CA ASP A 8 3.96 -15.93 -2.98
C ASP A 8 5.42 -15.45 -2.95
N GLY A 9 5.86 -14.92 -1.82
CA GLY A 9 7.22 -14.43 -1.63
C GLY A 9 7.46 -12.99 -2.11
N THR A 10 6.48 -12.35 -2.76
CA THR A 10 6.64 -10.95 -3.21
C THR A 10 6.69 -10.01 -2.02
N GLU A 11 7.73 -9.18 -1.94
CA GLU A 11 7.84 -8.15 -0.91
C GLU A 11 6.94 -6.95 -1.21
N LEU A 12 6.08 -6.59 -0.27
CA LEU A 12 5.13 -5.49 -0.41
C LEU A 12 5.42 -4.40 0.61
N ALA A 13 5.52 -3.17 0.12
CA ALA A 13 5.71 -1.97 0.91
C ALA A 13 4.38 -1.34 1.29
N TYR A 14 4.33 -0.78 2.50
CA TYR A 14 3.23 0.09 2.90
C TYR A 14 3.72 1.29 3.70
N HIS A 15 2.96 2.37 3.61
CA HIS A 15 3.24 3.62 4.31
C HIS A 15 2.24 3.82 5.43
N VAL A 16 2.71 4.28 6.59
CA VAL A 16 1.85 4.58 7.73
C VAL A 16 1.82 6.08 7.95
N LYS A 17 0.62 6.66 8.06
CA LYS A 17 0.42 8.09 8.34
C LYS A 17 -0.68 8.30 9.37
N GLY A 18 -0.53 9.34 10.20
CA GLY A 18 -1.50 9.65 11.25
C GLY A 18 -1.48 8.67 12.42
N GLU A 19 -2.43 8.85 13.33
CA GLU A 19 -2.56 8.08 14.57
C GLU A 19 -4.03 7.68 14.80
N GLY A 20 -4.27 6.78 15.76
CA GLY A 20 -5.61 6.25 16.06
C GLY A 20 -5.88 4.89 15.44
N GLU A 21 -7.16 4.56 15.27
CA GLU A 21 -7.56 3.26 14.75
C GLU A 21 -7.11 3.08 13.29
N PRO A 22 -6.61 1.87 12.94
CA PRO A 22 -6.06 1.61 11.61
C PRO A 22 -7.13 1.59 10.53
N LEU A 23 -6.81 2.19 9.38
CA LEU A 23 -7.56 2.08 8.14
C LEU A 23 -6.63 1.62 7.03
N VAL A 24 -6.92 0.46 6.44
CA VAL A 24 -6.15 -0.08 5.31
C VAL A 24 -6.69 0.53 4.02
N CYS A 25 -5.81 1.16 3.24
CA CYS A 25 -6.16 1.80 1.99
C CYS A 25 -5.50 1.07 0.84
N LEU A 26 -6.32 0.54 -0.07
CA LEU A 26 -5.89 -0.11 -1.29
C LEU A 26 -6.13 0.84 -2.47
N PRO A 27 -5.08 1.29 -3.18
CA PRO A 27 -5.27 2.12 -4.36
C PRO A 27 -5.98 1.32 -5.45
N GLY A 28 -6.91 1.96 -6.14
CA GLY A 28 -7.61 1.38 -7.29
C GLY A 28 -7.00 1.83 -8.62
N GLY A 29 -7.51 1.27 -9.71
CA GLY A 29 -7.11 1.66 -11.08
C GLY A 29 -5.90 0.88 -11.60
N ALA A 30 -5.29 1.40 -12.67
CA ALA A 30 -4.21 0.73 -13.41
C ALA A 30 -2.88 0.69 -12.63
N MET A 31 -2.82 -0.14 -11.58
CA MET A 31 -1.61 -0.47 -10.83
C MET A 31 -0.80 0.77 -10.43
N ARG A 32 -1.36 1.61 -9.55
CA ARG A 32 -0.67 2.81 -9.04
C ARG A 32 -0.17 2.61 -7.61
N ALA A 33 1.00 3.18 -7.33
CA ALA A 33 1.52 3.32 -5.97
C ALA A 33 0.56 4.14 -5.09
N SER A 34 0.55 3.89 -3.79
CA SER A 34 -0.41 4.49 -2.86
C SER A 34 -0.22 6.00 -2.65
N ALA A 35 0.93 6.56 -3.05
CA ALA A 35 1.28 7.97 -2.83
C ALA A 35 0.21 8.97 -3.29
N TYR A 36 -0.52 8.68 -4.38
CA TYR A 36 -1.55 9.59 -4.91
C TYR A 36 -2.76 9.75 -3.98
N LEU A 37 -2.98 8.82 -3.04
CA LEU A 37 -4.08 8.89 -2.08
C LEU A 37 -3.89 10.02 -1.05
N GLY A 38 -2.65 10.51 -0.90
CA GLY A 38 -2.33 11.61 0.02
C GLY A 38 -2.66 11.25 1.48
N ASP A 39 -3.61 11.99 2.06
CA ASP A 39 -4.18 11.81 3.40
C ASP A 39 -5.70 11.50 3.35
N LEU A 40 -6.24 11.25 2.16
CA LEU A 40 -7.66 11.01 1.90
C LEU A 40 -8.59 12.12 2.42
N GLY A 41 -8.17 13.38 2.31
CA GLY A 41 -8.97 14.52 2.76
C GLY A 41 -8.84 14.77 4.26
N GLY A 42 -7.65 14.57 4.81
CA GLY A 42 -7.34 14.83 6.22
C GLY A 42 -7.71 13.72 7.20
N LEU A 43 -7.99 12.50 6.73
CA LEU A 43 -8.35 11.37 7.62
C LEU A 43 -7.25 11.02 8.64
N THR A 44 -5.99 11.41 8.37
CA THR A 44 -4.87 11.27 9.31
C THR A 44 -5.08 11.99 10.63
N ALA A 45 -6.05 12.92 10.73
CA ALA A 45 -6.38 13.62 11.97
C ALA A 45 -7.03 12.70 13.04
N GLY A 46 -7.58 11.55 12.65
CA GLY A 46 -8.20 10.60 13.60
C GLY A 46 -8.08 9.13 13.23
N ARG A 47 -7.44 8.82 12.10
CA ARG A 47 -7.18 7.46 11.64
C ARG A 47 -5.70 7.29 11.33
N ARG A 48 -5.18 6.11 11.66
CA ARG A 48 -3.86 5.68 11.22
C ARG A 48 -4.01 5.00 9.86
N LEU A 49 -3.68 5.71 8.79
CA LEU A 49 -3.75 5.19 7.44
C LEU A 49 -2.59 4.22 7.20
N VAL A 50 -2.92 3.04 6.66
CA VAL A 50 -1.98 2.02 6.17
C VAL A 50 -2.14 1.95 4.66
N LEU A 51 -1.26 2.63 3.93
CA LEU A 51 -1.31 2.85 2.49
C LEU A 51 -0.45 1.80 1.79
N LEU A 52 -1.06 0.82 1.11
CA LEU A 52 -0.34 -0.27 0.45
C LEU A 52 0.09 0.12 -0.97
N ASP A 53 1.39 -0.01 -1.27
CA ASP A 53 1.85 0.01 -2.66
C ASP A 53 1.53 -1.36 -3.29
N LEU A 54 0.78 -1.38 -4.39
CA LEU A 54 0.44 -2.63 -5.09
C LEU A 54 1.70 -3.29 -5.66
N ARG A 55 1.59 -4.59 -5.93
CA ARG A 55 2.61 -5.40 -6.60
C ARG A 55 3.21 -4.67 -7.81
N GLY A 56 4.54 -4.56 -7.87
CA GLY A 56 5.25 -3.87 -8.95
C GLY A 56 5.04 -2.35 -9.03
N THR A 57 4.55 -1.72 -7.96
CA THR A 57 4.36 -0.26 -7.90
C THR A 57 5.03 0.33 -6.66
N GLY A 58 5.37 1.61 -6.73
CA GLY A 58 5.97 2.31 -5.59
C GLY A 58 7.23 1.59 -5.13
N ASP A 59 7.28 1.28 -3.85
CA ASP A 59 8.40 0.55 -3.25
C ASP A 59 8.14 -0.96 -3.09
N SER A 60 7.01 -1.47 -3.59
CA SER A 60 6.71 -2.90 -3.64
C SER A 60 7.46 -3.60 -4.77
N GLN A 61 7.89 -4.82 -4.52
CA GLN A 61 8.60 -5.63 -5.50
C GLN A 61 7.70 -5.97 -6.70
N VAL A 62 8.31 -6.04 -7.88
CA VAL A 62 7.71 -6.70 -9.06
C VAL A 62 7.62 -8.20 -8.78
N PRO A 63 6.43 -8.82 -8.83
CA PRO A 63 6.27 -10.25 -8.59
C PRO A 63 7.02 -11.07 -9.64
N ALA A 64 7.56 -12.22 -9.24
CA ALA A 64 8.24 -13.13 -10.15
C ALA A 64 7.28 -13.82 -11.13
N ASP A 65 6.02 -14.02 -10.72
CA ASP A 65 4.95 -14.55 -11.56
C ASP A 65 3.93 -13.44 -11.86
N GLU A 66 3.86 -13.03 -13.12
CA GLU A 66 2.95 -11.97 -13.59
C GLU A 66 1.47 -12.33 -13.39
N SER A 67 1.11 -13.62 -13.28
CA SER A 67 -0.28 -14.03 -13.02
C SER A 67 -0.77 -13.64 -11.60
N THR A 68 0.14 -13.17 -10.75
CA THR A 68 -0.16 -12.76 -9.37
C THR A 68 -0.49 -11.27 -9.23
N TYR A 69 -0.45 -10.48 -10.31
CA TYR A 69 -0.99 -9.11 -10.30
C TYR A 69 -2.51 -9.15 -10.05
N ARG A 70 -2.92 -8.83 -8.82
CA ARG A 70 -4.30 -8.80 -8.33
C ARG A 70 -4.52 -7.63 -7.40
#